data_AF-A0A7C4KUN2-F1
#
_entry.id   AF-A0A7C4KUN2-F1
#
_cell.length_a   1.000
_cell.length_b   1.000
_cell.length_c   1.000
_cell.angle_alpha   90.00
_cell.angle_beta   90.00
_cell.angle_gamma   90.00
#
_symmetry.space_group_name_H-M   'P 1'
#
loop_
_entity.id
_entity.type
_entity.pdbx_description
1 polymer ?
#
loop_
_entity_poly.entity_id
_entity_poly.type
_entity_poly.pdbx_seq_one_letter_code
_entity_poly.pdbx_strand_id
1 'polypeptide(L)'
;MLVLSAESAEARLRPGARVFRLARRTELSYKQHRELFEACMVQHPKARCQACAAPVPFSPGAGSRLCPFCDTINLVREQALATPPLELRADDVFRLLQQGKPQPALEAAERLLQPGIESVRLSFYRACALFQLGRLQESAYALIDLTGLEAPAPLRADIQALLAEVLIGAGRLEEAALACRRAEDLLPGHPQARLQHARLLEKKGQIEEAAGILEQVLKSLDQPWKISLPPSSHRILLLLSEFQAAAGHPERARKTLETLLVQATSAPLPTVVKACASLARILADDMKKLDAALLLLRHAVLLDPENRLGLIEDMKRVVAQAGGDAAEEARSFQSAREDLMREVREALLRQHPALEEHVSSLEPSFTLGELSPDPDRRTDILEGTALRLGLKRFDRGTLYPLGTLEEFRRWVASWRLRDAVSRMNAEIMERDRRQNLQEMASRRPTPALSVPVVLGPTRRRRRGWLLFLLAGVLLLAGAFLALVGERFLDRFEGRLVAVECAGQDPPCSLIVAGGPAAIERFRQRQNPSNWFSGQLRTWLDRRVRADGTIEYPLSFPWGNIPADRYRPCIDRPVKKLLFTLAPLCDAGP
;
A
#
# COMPACT_ATOMS: atom_id res chain seq x y z
N MET A 1 30.52 49.78 -16.61
CA MET A 1 31.89 49.26 -16.46
C MET A 1 31.88 48.37 -15.23
N LEU A 2 32.12 47.07 -15.24
CA LEU A 2 32.92 46.20 -16.10
C LEU A 2 32.19 44.86 -16.36
N VAL A 3 32.45 44.29 -17.53
CA VAL A 3 32.13 42.93 -17.95
C VAL A 3 33.30 42.03 -17.58
N LEU A 4 33.06 40.85 -16.96
CA LEU A 4 33.85 39.59 -17.02
C LEU A 4 32.94 38.50 -16.43
N SER A 5 32.30 37.63 -17.23
CA SER A 5 32.79 36.43 -17.95
C SER A 5 32.18 35.18 -17.31
N ALA A 6 31.31 34.50 -18.06
CA ALA A 6 30.86 33.15 -17.78
C ALA A 6 31.97 32.16 -18.13
N GLU A 7 32.42 31.35 -17.16
CA GLU A 7 32.88 29.96 -17.29
C GLU A 7 33.43 29.51 -15.93
N SER A 8 33.28 28.22 -15.61
CA SER A 8 33.67 27.55 -14.35
C SER A 8 32.76 27.74 -13.12
N ALA A 9 31.61 27.06 -13.11
CA ALA A 9 30.99 26.57 -11.85
C ALA A 9 30.08 25.35 -12.08
N GLU A 10 30.56 24.34 -12.82
CA GLU A 10 30.08 22.97 -12.62
C GLU A 10 30.65 22.44 -11.29
N ALA A 11 30.02 22.81 -10.18
CA ALA A 11 30.30 22.22 -8.88
C ALA A 11 28.99 21.98 -8.15
N ARG A 12 28.69 20.70 -7.93
CA ARG A 12 27.56 20.12 -7.20
C ARG A 12 27.30 20.88 -5.89
N LEU A 13 26.33 21.80 -5.90
CA LEU A 13 25.81 22.43 -4.69
C LEU A 13 24.34 22.08 -4.56
N ARG A 14 24.01 21.28 -3.53
CA ARG A 14 22.62 21.04 -3.10
C ARG A 14 22.10 22.32 -2.40
N PRO A 15 21.11 23.04 -2.94
CA PRO A 15 20.55 24.21 -2.28
C PRO A 15 19.30 23.77 -1.51
N GLY A 16 19.46 23.48 -0.22
CA GLY A 16 18.31 23.22 0.66
C GLY A 16 18.68 23.32 2.13
N ALA A 17 19.88 22.84 2.49
CA ALA A 17 20.32 22.81 3.89
C ALA A 17 21.16 24.03 4.35
N ARG A 18 21.63 24.88 3.43
CA ARG A 18 22.41 26.10 3.77
C ARG A 18 21.57 27.38 3.85
N VAL A 19 20.44 27.47 3.13
CA VAL A 19 19.57 28.67 3.15
C VAL A 19 18.97 28.90 4.54
N PHE A 20 18.55 27.83 5.24
CA PHE A 20 18.06 27.92 6.62
C PHE A 20 19.15 28.26 7.66
N ARG A 21 20.43 28.02 7.33
CA ARG A 21 21.55 28.29 8.25
C ARG A 21 22.13 29.70 8.10
N LEU A 22 22.05 30.32 6.91
CA LEU A 22 22.35 31.75 6.76
C LEU A 22 21.21 32.65 7.29
N ALA A 23 19.95 32.21 7.16
CA ALA A 23 18.77 32.91 7.66
C ALA A 23 18.79 33.24 9.17
N ARG A 24 19.46 32.43 9.99
CA ARG A 24 19.60 32.69 11.44
C ARG A 24 20.74 33.64 11.81
N ARG A 25 21.53 34.12 10.83
CA ARG A 25 22.68 35.02 11.08
C ARG A 25 22.57 36.38 10.40
N THR A 26 21.51 36.65 9.65
CA THR A 26 21.30 37.94 8.98
C THR A 26 19.90 38.44 9.28
N GLU A 27 19.80 39.65 9.84
CA GLU A 27 18.56 40.40 10.09
C GLU A 27 17.90 40.80 8.76
N LEU A 28 17.41 39.82 8.01
CA LEU A 28 16.64 40.08 6.79
C LEU A 28 15.17 40.32 7.17
N SER A 29 14.56 41.31 6.53
CA SER A 29 13.12 41.55 6.70
C SER A 29 12.30 40.39 6.13
N TYR A 30 11.08 40.21 6.65
CA TYR A 30 10.13 39.19 6.17
C TYR A 30 9.92 39.22 4.64
N LYS A 31 9.98 40.42 4.03
CA LYS A 31 9.86 40.61 2.59
C LYS A 31 11.06 40.04 1.82
N GLN A 32 12.29 40.25 2.31
CA GLN A 32 13.52 39.72 1.71
C GLN A 32 13.64 38.20 1.89
N HIS A 33 13.14 37.68 3.01
CA HIS A 33 13.01 36.23 3.22
C HIS A 33 12.08 35.59 2.19
N ARG A 34 10.96 36.24 1.88
CA ARG A 34 9.99 35.78 0.88
C ARG A 34 10.59 35.79 -0.53
N GLU A 35 11.31 36.84 -0.91
CA GLU A 35 11.94 36.94 -2.24
C GLU A 35 13.07 35.92 -2.44
N LEU A 36 13.93 35.69 -1.43
CA LEU A 36 14.99 34.65 -1.47
C LEU A 36 14.42 33.22 -1.48
N PHE A 37 13.28 33.02 -0.82
CA PHE A 37 12.60 31.72 -0.76
C PHE A 37 11.83 31.43 -2.06
N GLU A 38 11.13 32.42 -2.62
CA GLU A 38 10.47 32.34 -3.94
C GLU A 38 11.51 32.08 -5.06
N ALA A 39 12.71 32.68 -4.97
CA ALA A 39 13.80 32.43 -5.92
C ALA A 39 14.39 31.00 -5.85
N CYS A 40 14.34 30.32 -4.71
CA CYS A 40 14.79 28.92 -4.58
C CYS A 40 13.72 27.88 -4.98
N MET A 41 12.44 28.25 -4.97
CA MET A 41 11.31 27.32 -5.13
C MET A 41 10.84 27.11 -6.57
N VAL A 42 11.49 27.75 -7.55
CA VAL A 42 11.21 27.57 -8.99
C VAL A 42 11.62 26.18 -9.50
N GLN A 43 12.35 25.38 -8.71
CA GLN A 43 12.82 24.05 -9.13
C GLN A 43 11.94 22.90 -8.60
N HIS A 44 10.86 22.63 -9.36
CA HIS A 44 10.03 21.42 -9.40
C HIS A 44 9.03 21.14 -8.25
N PRO A 45 7.73 21.47 -8.42
CA PRO A 45 6.66 20.91 -7.60
C PRO A 45 6.50 19.41 -7.93
N LYS A 46 6.78 18.53 -6.97
CA LYS A 46 6.66 17.07 -7.17
C LYS A 46 5.21 16.62 -6.96
N ALA A 47 4.42 16.64 -8.04
CA ALA A 47 3.07 16.08 -8.10
C ALA A 47 3.04 14.55 -8.33
N ARG A 48 4.08 13.82 -7.91
CA ARG A 48 4.22 12.37 -8.15
C ARG A 48 4.59 11.60 -6.91
N CYS A 49 4.14 10.36 -6.82
CA CYS A 49 4.53 9.46 -5.76
C CYS A 49 6.05 9.28 -5.75
N GLN A 50 6.67 9.36 -4.56
CA GLN A 50 8.11 9.20 -4.43
C GLN A 50 8.62 7.79 -4.80
N ALA A 51 7.75 6.77 -4.72
CA ALA A 51 8.10 5.39 -5.04
C ALA A 51 7.78 5.00 -6.49
N CYS A 52 6.51 5.09 -6.91
CA CYS A 52 6.11 4.61 -8.24
C CYS A 52 6.06 5.70 -9.31
N ALA A 53 6.31 6.97 -8.96
CA ALA A 53 6.18 8.12 -9.85
C ALA A 53 4.79 8.31 -10.49
N ALA A 54 3.78 7.57 -10.03
CA ALA A 54 2.39 7.77 -10.42
C ALA A 54 1.91 9.15 -9.95
N PRO A 55 1.02 9.83 -10.68
CA PRO A 55 0.47 11.10 -10.25
C PRO A 55 -0.39 10.86 -9.01
N VAL A 56 -0.08 11.49 -7.88
CA VAL A 56 -0.88 11.36 -6.65
C VAL A 56 -1.75 12.60 -6.54
N PRO A 57 -3.04 12.52 -6.16
CA PRO A 57 -3.86 13.71 -5.97
C PRO A 57 -3.32 14.56 -4.80
N PHE A 58 -2.66 15.68 -5.13
CA PHE A 58 -2.32 16.72 -4.17
C PHE A 58 -3.50 17.70 -4.10
N SER A 59 -4.13 17.80 -2.94
CA SER A 59 -4.99 18.95 -2.62
C SER A 59 -4.14 19.96 -1.84
N PRO A 60 -4.44 21.26 -1.90
CA PRO A 60 -3.98 22.18 -0.87
C PRO A 60 -4.44 21.65 0.50
N GLY A 61 -3.47 21.41 1.38
CA GLY A 61 -3.62 20.86 2.73
C GLY A 61 -2.31 20.21 3.17
N ALA A 62 -1.90 20.41 4.42
CA ALA A 62 -0.71 19.79 4.99
C ALA A 62 -1.02 18.36 5.46
N GLY A 63 -0.31 17.34 4.96
CA GLY A 63 -0.54 15.97 5.42
C GLY A 63 0.24 14.88 4.68
N SER A 64 0.25 13.69 5.28
CA SER A 64 0.81 12.46 4.69
C SER A 64 -0.30 11.65 4.02
N ARG A 65 -0.17 11.37 2.70
CA ARG A 65 -1.19 10.63 1.92
C ARG A 65 -0.64 9.33 1.35
N LEU A 66 -1.38 8.23 1.50
CA LEU A 66 -1.07 6.99 0.79
C LEU A 66 -1.27 7.19 -0.72
N CYS A 67 -0.28 6.77 -1.51
CA CYS A 67 -0.41 6.62 -2.94
C CYS A 67 -1.40 5.49 -3.23
N PRO A 68 -2.54 5.73 -3.89
CA PRO A 68 -3.50 4.66 -4.19
C PRO A 68 -2.95 3.61 -5.18
N PHE A 69 -1.76 3.84 -5.74
CA PHE A 69 -1.12 3.00 -6.75
C PHE A 69 -0.02 2.09 -6.19
N CYS A 70 0.61 2.45 -5.08
CA CYS A 70 1.72 1.67 -4.53
C CYS A 70 1.81 1.75 -2.99
N ASP A 71 0.74 2.21 -2.34
CA ASP A 71 0.58 2.36 -0.90
C ASP A 71 1.69 3.14 -0.18
N THR A 72 2.50 3.88 -0.94
CA THR A 72 3.59 4.70 -0.38
C THR A 72 3.03 6.00 0.17
N ILE A 73 3.37 6.31 1.42
CA ILE A 73 3.01 7.56 2.08
C ILE A 73 3.82 8.72 1.48
N ASN A 74 3.14 9.71 0.90
CA ASN A 74 3.72 10.94 0.37
C ASN A 74 3.40 12.11 1.32
N LEU A 75 4.42 12.85 1.74
CA LEU A 75 4.25 14.07 2.53
C LEU A 75 3.97 15.26 1.61
N VAL A 76 2.85 15.96 1.84
CA VAL A 76 2.43 17.15 1.10
C VAL A 76 2.44 18.37 2.02
N ARG A 77 3.01 19.49 1.55
CA ARG A 77 2.81 20.81 2.13
C ARG A 77 2.22 21.74 1.07
N GLU A 78 1.28 22.58 1.47
CA GLU A 78 0.57 23.53 0.61
C GLU A 78 1.54 24.37 -0.25
N GLN A 79 1.25 24.43 -1.55
CA GLN A 79 1.84 25.42 -2.45
C GLN A 79 0.70 26.10 -3.20
N ALA A 80 0.35 27.32 -2.80
CA ALA A 80 -0.54 28.18 -3.56
C ALA A 80 0.25 28.78 -4.74
N LEU A 81 -0.05 28.34 -5.97
CA LEU A 81 0.47 28.96 -7.19
C LEU A 81 -0.56 29.95 -7.72
N ALA A 82 -0.15 31.18 -8.04
CA ALA A 82 -1.04 32.24 -8.52
C ALA A 82 -1.68 31.94 -9.89
N THR A 83 -1.05 31.08 -10.71
CA THR A 83 -1.68 30.45 -11.88
C THR A 83 -0.99 29.10 -12.11
N PRO A 84 -1.69 27.97 -11.98
CA PRO A 84 -1.07 26.66 -12.15
C PRO A 84 -0.60 26.49 -13.61
N PRO A 85 0.64 26.03 -13.87
CA PRO A 85 1.08 25.65 -15.22
C PRO A 85 0.13 24.64 -15.86
N LEU A 86 0.13 24.55 -17.19
CA LEU A 86 -0.72 23.60 -17.93
C LEU A 86 -0.60 22.17 -17.39
N GLU A 87 0.58 21.78 -16.92
CA GLU A 87 0.84 20.49 -16.28
C GLU A 87 0.01 20.28 -15.02
N LEU A 88 -0.04 21.26 -14.11
CA LEU A 88 -0.86 21.18 -12.90
C LEU A 88 -2.36 21.21 -13.20
N ARG A 89 -2.77 21.93 -14.26
CA ARG A 89 -4.16 21.92 -14.73
C ARG A 89 -4.54 20.59 -15.39
N ALA A 90 -3.59 19.90 -16.04
CA ALA A 90 -3.79 18.54 -16.54
C ALA A 90 -3.88 17.51 -15.40
N ASP A 91 -3.17 17.75 -14.29
CA ASP A 91 -3.30 16.92 -13.08
C ASP A 91 -4.69 17.07 -12.42
N ASP A 92 -5.34 18.21 -12.56
CA ASP A 92 -6.75 18.38 -12.15
C ASP A 92 -7.72 17.53 -12.98
N VAL A 93 -7.51 17.43 -14.29
CA VAL A 93 -8.29 16.54 -15.16
C VAL A 93 -8.08 15.08 -14.72
N PHE A 94 -6.83 14.69 -14.51
CA PHE A 94 -6.50 13.35 -14.02
C PHE A 94 -7.16 13.04 -12.68
N ARG A 95 -7.14 13.99 -11.75
CA ARG A 95 -7.80 13.87 -10.44
C ARG A 95 -9.30 13.64 -10.59
N LEU A 96 -9.98 14.35 -11.50
CA LEU A 96 -11.41 14.14 -11.76
C LEU A 96 -11.69 12.73 -12.32
N LEU A 97 -10.83 12.21 -13.19
CA LEU A 97 -10.92 10.82 -13.67
C LEU A 97 -10.76 9.80 -12.54
N GLN A 98 -9.80 10.01 -11.63
CA GLN A 98 -9.59 9.12 -10.47
C GLN A 98 -10.78 9.14 -9.50
N GLN A 99 -11.49 10.25 -9.42
CA GLN A 99 -12.70 10.39 -8.61
C GLN A 99 -13.95 9.77 -9.28
N GLY A 100 -13.82 9.18 -10.47
CA GLY A 100 -14.96 8.67 -11.22
C GLY A 100 -15.92 9.77 -11.67
N LYS A 101 -15.41 10.99 -11.90
CA LYS A 101 -16.17 12.15 -12.41
C LYS A 101 -15.77 12.43 -13.86
N PRO A 102 -16.10 11.54 -14.82
CA PRO A 102 -15.60 11.65 -16.17
C PRO A 102 -16.20 12.85 -16.93
N GLN A 103 -17.43 13.25 -16.63
CA GLN A 103 -18.06 14.40 -17.28
C GLN A 103 -17.34 15.73 -16.92
N PRO A 104 -17.15 16.09 -15.63
CA PRO A 104 -16.31 17.24 -15.27
C PRO A 104 -14.87 17.14 -15.78
N ALA A 105 -14.30 15.93 -15.84
CA ALA A 105 -12.95 15.72 -16.38
C ALA A 105 -12.89 16.08 -17.87
N LEU A 106 -13.88 15.65 -18.66
CA LEU A 106 -13.99 15.96 -20.08
C LEU A 106 -14.09 17.46 -20.31
N GLU A 107 -15.00 18.14 -19.60
CA GLU A 107 -15.19 19.59 -19.71
C GLU A 107 -13.94 20.39 -19.30
N ALA A 108 -13.23 19.92 -18.26
CA ALA A 108 -11.96 20.52 -17.86
C ALA A 108 -10.87 20.30 -18.92
N ALA A 109 -10.78 19.10 -19.50
CA ALA A 109 -9.81 18.81 -20.56
C ALA A 109 -10.08 19.66 -21.81
N GLU A 110 -11.34 19.78 -22.24
CA GLU A 110 -11.71 20.56 -23.43
C GLU A 110 -11.50 22.06 -23.24
N ARG A 111 -11.74 22.60 -22.04
CA ARG A 111 -11.39 23.99 -21.72
C ARG A 111 -9.89 24.27 -21.77
N LEU A 112 -9.06 23.27 -21.48
CA LEU A 112 -7.60 23.39 -21.51
C LEU A 112 -7.02 23.16 -22.91
N LEU A 113 -7.69 22.36 -23.75
CA LEU A 113 -7.34 22.09 -25.15
C LEU A 113 -7.88 23.18 -26.08
N GLN A 114 -7.53 24.44 -25.82
CA GLN A 114 -7.84 25.55 -26.75
C GLN A 114 -6.90 25.52 -27.97
N PRO A 115 -7.30 26.15 -29.09
CA PRO A 115 -6.45 26.24 -30.29
C PRO A 115 -5.04 26.77 -29.94
N GLY A 116 -4.01 26.04 -30.37
CA GLY A 116 -2.60 26.37 -30.10
C GLY A 116 -1.97 25.68 -28.87
N ILE A 117 -2.74 24.93 -28.07
CA ILE A 117 -2.20 24.10 -26.98
C ILE A 117 -2.13 22.64 -27.43
N GLU A 118 -0.92 22.14 -27.67
CA GLU A 118 -0.66 20.74 -27.99
C GLU A 118 -0.14 20.00 -26.76
N SER A 119 -0.94 19.08 -26.21
CA SER A 119 -0.52 18.22 -25.10
C SER A 119 -1.08 16.81 -25.28
N VAL A 120 -0.21 15.89 -25.72
CA VAL A 120 -0.54 14.47 -25.90
C VAL A 120 -1.13 13.87 -24.62
N ARG A 121 -0.61 14.25 -23.46
CA ARG A 121 -1.09 13.77 -22.16
C ARG A 121 -2.51 14.25 -21.85
N LEU A 122 -2.78 15.53 -22.08
CA LEU A 122 -4.10 16.11 -21.81
C LEU A 122 -5.16 15.52 -22.77
N SER A 123 -4.80 15.34 -24.04
CA SER A 123 -5.62 14.64 -25.02
C SER A 123 -5.84 13.17 -24.65
N PHE A 124 -4.84 12.50 -24.09
CA PHE A 124 -5.00 11.15 -23.55
C PHE A 124 -6.01 11.12 -22.39
N TYR A 125 -5.92 12.06 -21.44
CA TYR A 125 -6.91 12.17 -20.36
C TYR A 125 -8.32 12.49 -20.87
N ARG A 126 -8.44 13.32 -21.90
CA ARG A 126 -9.72 13.54 -22.60
C ARG A 126 -10.28 12.21 -23.16
N ALA A 127 -9.44 11.41 -23.81
CA ALA A 127 -9.86 10.10 -24.32
C ALA A 127 -10.28 9.13 -23.21
N CYS A 128 -9.60 9.14 -22.05
CA CYS A 128 -10.03 8.40 -20.85
C CYS A 128 -11.42 8.83 -20.38
N ALA A 129 -11.70 10.14 -20.36
CA ALA A 129 -13.00 10.68 -19.95
C ALA A 129 -14.11 10.21 -20.90
N LEU A 130 -13.88 10.30 -22.22
CA LEU A 130 -14.80 9.80 -23.24
C LEU A 130 -15.09 8.30 -23.06
N PHE A 131 -14.05 7.50 -22.79
CA PHE A 131 -14.21 6.07 -22.54
C PHE A 131 -15.08 5.79 -21.31
N GLN A 132 -14.81 6.46 -20.18
CA GLN A 132 -15.59 6.30 -18.94
C GLN A 132 -17.06 6.74 -19.09
N LEU A 133 -17.37 7.63 -20.03
CA LEU A 133 -18.73 8.03 -20.39
C LEU A 133 -19.43 7.04 -21.34
N GLY A 134 -18.74 6.00 -21.80
CA GLY A 134 -19.26 5.06 -22.80
C GLY A 134 -19.27 5.60 -24.23
N ARG A 135 -18.64 6.75 -24.50
CA ARG A 135 -18.46 7.33 -25.84
C ARG A 135 -17.31 6.63 -26.57
N LEU A 136 -17.47 5.31 -26.77
CA LEU A 136 -16.40 4.41 -27.23
C LEU A 136 -15.82 4.83 -28.58
N GLN A 137 -16.68 5.23 -29.53
CA GLN A 137 -16.24 5.57 -30.88
C GLN A 137 -15.39 6.85 -30.90
N GLU A 138 -15.80 7.88 -30.17
CA GLU A 138 -15.04 9.13 -30.05
C GLU A 138 -13.73 8.94 -29.30
N SER A 139 -13.74 8.11 -28.24
CA SER A 139 -12.52 7.73 -27.53
C SER A 139 -11.54 6.99 -28.44
N ALA A 140 -12.04 6.05 -29.26
CA ALA A 140 -11.21 5.31 -30.21
C ALA A 140 -10.56 6.24 -31.24
N TYR A 141 -11.31 7.14 -31.86
CA TYR A 141 -10.75 8.11 -32.80
C TYR A 141 -9.71 9.01 -32.15
N ALA A 142 -10.03 9.58 -30.98
CA ALA A 142 -9.08 10.40 -30.23
C ALA A 142 -7.78 9.63 -29.91
N LEU A 143 -7.86 8.35 -29.55
CA LEU A 143 -6.67 7.54 -29.27
C LEU A 143 -5.88 7.21 -30.52
N ILE A 144 -6.54 6.90 -31.64
CA ILE A 144 -5.91 6.64 -32.93
C ILE A 144 -5.09 7.87 -33.37
N ASP A 145 -5.66 9.07 -33.26
CA ASP A 145 -4.95 10.32 -33.58
C ASP A 145 -3.68 10.47 -32.74
N LEU A 146 -3.73 10.13 -31.45
CA LEU A 146 -2.56 10.18 -30.57
C LEU A 146 -1.48 9.15 -30.91
N THR A 147 -1.82 8.05 -31.58
CA THR A 147 -0.81 7.04 -31.98
C THR A 147 0.18 7.57 -33.03
N GLY A 148 -0.20 8.61 -33.78
CA GLY A 148 0.65 9.27 -34.77
C GLY A 148 1.54 10.38 -34.20
N LEU A 149 1.43 10.70 -32.91
CA LEU A 149 2.17 11.79 -32.28
C LEU A 149 3.40 11.28 -31.52
N GLU A 150 4.44 12.10 -31.50
CA GLU A 150 5.65 11.83 -30.71
C GLU A 150 5.39 11.99 -29.22
N ALA A 151 5.71 10.94 -28.45
CA ALA A 151 5.54 10.91 -27.00
C ALA A 151 6.48 9.89 -26.34
N PRO A 152 6.77 10.02 -25.04
CA PRO A 152 7.55 9.03 -24.32
C PRO A 152 6.97 7.62 -24.45
N ALA A 153 7.83 6.61 -24.60
CA ALA A 153 7.41 5.22 -24.82
C ALA A 153 6.35 4.71 -23.82
N PRO A 154 6.43 5.02 -22.50
CA PRO A 154 5.39 4.58 -21.57
C PRO A 154 4.01 5.20 -21.81
N LEU A 155 3.95 6.49 -22.21
CA LEU A 155 2.67 7.13 -22.55
C LEU A 155 2.11 6.57 -23.85
N ARG A 156 2.96 6.27 -24.84
CA ARG A 156 2.53 5.59 -26.07
C ARG A 156 2.00 4.18 -25.77
N ALA A 157 2.60 3.47 -24.83
CA ALA A 157 2.11 2.18 -24.37
C ALA A 157 0.75 2.30 -23.65
N ASP A 158 0.57 3.32 -22.80
CA ASP A 158 -0.74 3.63 -22.18
C ASP A 158 -1.83 3.90 -23.21
N ILE A 159 -1.51 4.70 -24.25
CA ILE A 159 -2.43 5.01 -25.36
C ILE A 159 -2.85 3.72 -26.07
N GLN A 160 -1.90 2.85 -26.42
CA GLN A 160 -2.18 1.57 -27.07
C GLN A 160 -2.98 0.62 -26.16
N ALA A 161 -2.67 0.56 -24.87
CA ALA A 161 -3.39 -0.28 -23.92
C ALA A 161 -4.84 0.18 -23.70
N LEU A 162 -5.07 1.49 -23.62
CA LEU A 162 -6.42 2.04 -23.54
C LEU A 162 -7.19 1.87 -24.86
N LEU A 163 -6.52 2.05 -26.01
CA LEU A 163 -7.12 1.79 -27.31
C LEU A 163 -7.60 0.34 -27.42
N ALA A 164 -6.81 -0.62 -26.94
CA ALA A 164 -7.23 -2.02 -26.88
C ALA A 164 -8.49 -2.20 -26.02
N GLU A 165 -8.56 -1.57 -24.84
CA GLU A 165 -9.74 -1.63 -23.97
C GLU A 165 -11.00 -1.06 -24.63
N VAL A 166 -10.87 0.09 -25.29
CA VAL A 166 -11.97 0.74 -26.03
C VAL A 166 -12.42 -0.14 -27.19
N LEU A 167 -11.49 -0.73 -27.95
CA LEU A 167 -11.79 -1.61 -29.08
C LEU A 167 -12.45 -2.91 -28.65
N ILE A 168 -12.06 -3.50 -27.51
CA ILE A 168 -12.77 -4.64 -26.91
C ILE A 168 -14.21 -4.26 -26.57
N GLY A 169 -14.42 -3.11 -25.94
CA GLY A 169 -15.76 -2.60 -25.62
C GLY A 169 -16.62 -2.36 -26.87
N ALA A 170 -16.00 -1.99 -27.98
CA ALA A 170 -16.65 -1.81 -29.28
C ALA A 170 -16.79 -3.11 -30.11
N GLY A 171 -16.34 -4.26 -29.59
CA GLY A 171 -16.40 -5.56 -30.30
C GLY A 171 -15.36 -5.75 -31.41
N ARG A 172 -14.38 -4.84 -31.56
CA ARG A 172 -13.33 -4.87 -32.60
C ARG A 172 -12.11 -5.65 -32.12
N LEU A 173 -12.28 -6.96 -31.92
CA LEU A 173 -11.32 -7.80 -31.18
C LEU A 173 -9.94 -7.95 -31.85
N GLU A 174 -9.87 -8.03 -33.19
CA GLU A 174 -8.60 -8.19 -33.90
C GLU A 174 -7.72 -6.92 -33.83
N GLU A 175 -8.35 -5.76 -33.94
CA GLU A 175 -7.65 -4.48 -33.79
C GLU A 175 -7.21 -4.26 -32.35
N ALA A 176 -8.03 -4.68 -31.37
CA ALA A 176 -7.63 -4.68 -29.96
C ALA A 176 -6.41 -5.58 -29.70
N ALA A 177 -6.35 -6.77 -30.32
CA ALA A 177 -5.20 -7.66 -30.20
C ALA A 177 -3.93 -7.03 -30.77
N LEU A 178 -4.03 -6.29 -31.88
CA LEU A 178 -2.91 -5.53 -32.43
C LEU A 178 -2.47 -4.40 -31.49
N ALA A 179 -3.40 -3.66 -30.90
CA ALA A 179 -3.11 -2.60 -29.95
C ALA A 179 -2.45 -3.14 -28.67
N CYS A 180 -2.91 -4.27 -28.13
CA CYS A 180 -2.25 -4.96 -27.02
C CYS A 180 -0.79 -5.31 -27.34
N ARG A 181 -0.53 -5.93 -28.50
CA ARG A 181 0.84 -6.28 -28.93
C ARG A 181 1.72 -5.04 -29.02
N ARG A 182 1.23 -3.96 -29.65
CA ARG A 182 1.97 -2.69 -29.74
C ARG A 182 2.30 -2.10 -28.37
N ALA A 183 1.38 -2.19 -27.40
CA ALA A 183 1.63 -1.72 -26.04
C ALA A 183 2.75 -2.55 -25.37
N GLU A 184 2.76 -3.87 -25.56
CA GLU A 184 3.79 -4.76 -25.04
C GLU A 184 5.15 -4.60 -25.73
N ASP A 185 5.17 -4.30 -27.04
CA ASP A 185 6.39 -3.99 -27.80
C ASP A 185 7.04 -2.69 -27.29
N LEU A 186 6.22 -1.69 -26.94
CA LEU A 186 6.67 -0.42 -26.39
C LEU A 186 7.12 -0.52 -24.92
N LEU A 187 6.42 -1.33 -24.13
CA LEU A 187 6.74 -1.56 -22.73
C LEU A 187 6.46 -3.02 -22.34
N PRO A 188 7.48 -3.90 -22.37
CA PRO A 188 7.32 -5.29 -21.99
C PRO A 188 6.78 -5.43 -20.57
N GLY A 189 5.71 -6.20 -20.43
CA GLY A 189 5.06 -6.43 -19.14
C GLY A 189 4.01 -5.41 -18.75
N HIS A 190 3.68 -4.42 -19.60
CA HIS A 190 2.68 -3.40 -19.31
C HIS A 190 1.38 -3.99 -18.71
N PRO A 191 1.03 -3.68 -17.45
CA PRO A 191 -0.02 -4.39 -16.72
C PRO A 191 -1.41 -4.18 -17.33
N GLN A 192 -1.71 -2.97 -17.81
CA GLN A 192 -2.98 -2.69 -18.51
C GLN A 192 -3.10 -3.47 -19.84
N ALA A 193 -2.03 -3.56 -20.64
CA ALA A 193 -2.04 -4.29 -21.90
C ALA A 193 -2.26 -5.79 -21.67
N ARG A 194 -1.57 -6.37 -20.67
CA ARG A 194 -1.78 -7.77 -20.26
C ARG A 194 -3.18 -8.03 -19.72
N LEU A 195 -3.76 -7.09 -18.96
CA LEU A 195 -5.16 -7.16 -18.55
C LEU A 195 -6.10 -7.20 -19.77
N GLN A 196 -5.87 -6.38 -20.79
CA GLN A 196 -6.66 -6.41 -22.02
C GLN A 196 -6.42 -7.69 -22.84
N HIS A 197 -5.20 -8.21 -22.86
CA HIS A 197 -4.91 -9.51 -23.47
C HIS A 197 -5.69 -10.63 -22.78
N ALA A 198 -5.74 -10.67 -21.46
CA ALA A 198 -6.57 -11.64 -20.73
C ALA A 198 -8.07 -11.52 -21.10
N ARG A 199 -8.59 -10.30 -21.27
CA ARG A 199 -9.97 -10.09 -21.74
C ARG A 199 -10.20 -10.56 -23.18
N LEU A 200 -9.21 -10.39 -24.07
CA LEU A 200 -9.30 -10.94 -25.43
C LEU A 200 -9.34 -12.46 -25.43
N LEU A 201 -8.54 -13.11 -24.57
CA LEU A 201 -8.58 -14.57 -24.40
C LEU A 201 -9.94 -15.02 -23.85
N GLU A 202 -10.53 -14.27 -22.91
CA GLU A 202 -11.90 -14.53 -22.45
C GLU A 202 -12.92 -14.46 -23.60
N LYS A 203 -12.86 -13.44 -24.45
CA LYS A 203 -13.73 -13.35 -25.63
C LYS A 203 -13.51 -14.46 -26.67
N LYS A 204 -12.34 -15.10 -26.66
CA LYS A 204 -12.01 -16.27 -27.48
C LYS A 204 -12.36 -17.61 -26.81
N GLY A 205 -12.87 -17.59 -25.58
CA GLY A 205 -13.20 -18.78 -24.79
C GLY A 205 -12.00 -19.45 -24.11
N GLN A 206 -10.81 -18.86 -24.15
CA GLN A 206 -9.59 -19.38 -23.53
C GLN A 206 -9.46 -18.88 -22.07
N ILE A 207 -10.41 -19.28 -21.21
CA ILE A 207 -10.59 -18.72 -19.86
C ILE A 207 -9.44 -19.09 -18.91
N GLU A 208 -8.93 -20.32 -18.98
CA GLU A 208 -7.83 -20.79 -18.14
C GLU A 208 -6.54 -20.01 -18.41
N GLU A 209 -6.23 -19.77 -19.68
CA GLU A 209 -5.08 -18.95 -20.10
C GLU A 209 -5.26 -17.50 -19.64
N ALA A 210 -6.46 -16.94 -19.79
CA ALA A 210 -6.80 -15.60 -19.33
C ALA A 210 -6.57 -15.44 -17.81
N ALA A 211 -7.03 -16.40 -17.00
CA ALA A 211 -6.80 -16.41 -15.56
C ALA A 211 -5.30 -16.47 -15.22
N GLY A 212 -4.53 -17.30 -15.93
CA GLY A 212 -3.08 -17.40 -15.77
C GLY A 212 -2.36 -16.07 -16.04
N ILE A 213 -2.78 -15.30 -17.06
CA ILE A 213 -2.23 -13.96 -17.33
C ILE A 213 -2.54 -13.02 -16.16
N LEU A 214 -3.77 -13.00 -15.64
CA LEU A 214 -4.14 -12.11 -14.54
C LEU A 214 -3.36 -12.42 -13.24
N GLU A 215 -3.08 -13.69 -12.97
CA GLU A 215 -2.21 -14.09 -11.85
C GLU A 215 -0.78 -13.54 -12.00
N GLN A 216 -0.24 -13.53 -13.23
CA GLN A 216 1.07 -12.94 -13.50
C GLN A 216 1.04 -11.42 -13.36
N VAL A 217 -0.03 -10.76 -13.84
CA VAL A 217 -0.20 -9.31 -13.69
C VAL A 217 -0.19 -8.94 -12.21
N LEU A 218 -0.99 -9.62 -11.37
CA LEU A 218 -1.04 -9.37 -9.91
C LEU A 218 0.35 -9.44 -9.26
N LYS A 219 1.13 -10.48 -9.56
CA LYS A 219 2.51 -10.64 -9.03
C LYS A 219 3.46 -9.52 -9.45
N SER A 220 3.16 -8.85 -10.56
CA SER A 220 3.99 -7.78 -11.11
C SER A 220 3.53 -6.36 -10.72
N LEU A 221 2.36 -6.21 -10.10
CA LEU A 221 1.83 -4.89 -9.70
C LEU A 221 2.69 -4.22 -8.63
N ASP A 222 3.36 -4.99 -7.77
CA ASP A 222 4.24 -4.46 -6.71
C ASP A 222 5.51 -3.78 -7.28
N GLN A 223 5.77 -3.94 -8.58
CA GLN A 223 6.90 -3.31 -9.25
C GLN A 223 6.59 -1.85 -9.62
N PRO A 224 7.59 -0.94 -9.61
CA PRO A 224 7.37 0.44 -10.02
C PRO A 224 7.15 0.55 -11.54
N TRP A 225 5.93 0.92 -11.95
CA TRP A 225 5.56 1.13 -13.35
C TRP A 225 5.59 2.62 -13.73
N LYS A 226 6.23 2.95 -14.85
CA LYS A 226 6.26 4.33 -15.39
C LYS A 226 5.04 4.62 -16.28
N ILE A 227 3.85 4.21 -15.86
CA ILE A 227 2.61 4.32 -16.63
C ILE A 227 1.64 5.31 -15.99
N SER A 228 0.71 5.85 -16.77
CA SER A 228 -0.18 6.93 -16.37
C SER A 228 -1.32 6.42 -15.49
N LEU A 229 -1.83 5.23 -15.80
CA LEU A 229 -3.00 4.61 -15.16
C LEU A 229 -2.79 3.10 -14.97
N PRO A 230 -2.03 2.66 -13.94
CA PRO A 230 -1.93 1.24 -13.64
C PRO A 230 -3.30 0.68 -13.24
N PRO A 231 -3.64 -0.57 -13.64
CA PRO A 231 -4.86 -1.22 -13.18
C PRO A 231 -4.80 -1.42 -11.66
N SER A 232 -5.94 -1.22 -11.00
CA SER A 232 -6.06 -1.48 -9.57
C SER A 232 -6.07 -2.98 -9.27
N SER A 233 -5.42 -3.37 -8.17
CA SER A 233 -5.36 -4.77 -7.72
C SER A 233 -6.76 -5.37 -7.52
N HIS A 234 -7.69 -4.61 -6.92
CA HIS A 234 -9.07 -5.06 -6.72
C HIS A 234 -9.82 -5.36 -8.03
N ARG A 235 -9.56 -4.59 -9.10
CA ARG A 235 -10.17 -4.82 -10.42
C ARG A 235 -9.67 -6.14 -11.01
N ILE A 236 -8.37 -6.40 -10.87
CA ILE A 236 -7.76 -7.64 -11.37
C ILE A 236 -8.20 -8.84 -10.53
N LEU A 237 -8.25 -8.72 -9.20
CA LEU A 237 -8.74 -9.79 -8.32
C LEU A 237 -10.20 -10.16 -8.63
N LEU A 238 -11.08 -9.17 -8.86
CA LEU A 238 -12.47 -9.45 -9.22
C LEU A 238 -12.53 -10.21 -10.55
N LEU A 239 -11.86 -9.71 -11.58
CA LEU A 239 -11.85 -10.36 -12.90
C LEU A 239 -11.23 -11.76 -12.86
N LEU A 240 -10.14 -11.93 -12.11
CA LEU A 240 -9.50 -13.23 -11.90
C LEU A 240 -10.48 -14.22 -11.24
N SER A 241 -11.23 -13.78 -10.24
CA SER A 241 -12.22 -14.65 -9.60
C SER A 241 -13.36 -15.05 -10.55
N GLU A 242 -13.80 -14.14 -11.42
CA GLU A 242 -14.81 -14.42 -12.45
C GLU A 242 -14.28 -15.47 -13.44
N PHE A 243 -13.03 -15.33 -13.91
CA PHE A 243 -12.42 -16.28 -14.84
C PHE A 243 -12.16 -17.63 -14.17
N GLN A 244 -11.69 -17.65 -12.91
CA GLN A 244 -11.51 -18.89 -12.15
C GLN A 244 -12.84 -19.62 -11.93
N ALA A 245 -13.93 -18.91 -11.64
CA ALA A 245 -15.25 -19.52 -11.53
C ALA A 245 -15.73 -20.09 -12.87
N ALA A 246 -15.58 -19.34 -13.96
CA ALA A 246 -15.95 -19.77 -15.31
C ALA A 246 -15.12 -20.96 -15.82
N ALA A 247 -13.85 -21.06 -15.43
CA ALA A 247 -12.97 -22.20 -15.70
C ALA A 247 -13.25 -23.44 -14.80
N GLY A 248 -14.33 -23.44 -14.02
CA GLY A 248 -14.67 -24.57 -13.14
C GLY A 248 -13.74 -24.71 -11.92
N HIS A 249 -13.16 -23.61 -11.44
CA HIS A 249 -12.31 -23.56 -10.25
C HIS A 249 -12.92 -22.68 -9.13
N PRO A 250 -14.13 -23.00 -8.60
CA PRO A 250 -14.84 -22.18 -7.63
C PRO A 250 -14.06 -21.97 -6.33
N GLU A 251 -13.27 -22.96 -5.90
CA GLU A 251 -12.43 -22.85 -4.69
C GLU A 251 -11.24 -21.90 -4.87
N ARG A 252 -10.72 -21.75 -6.10
CA ARG A 252 -9.71 -20.71 -6.38
C ARG A 252 -10.36 -19.34 -6.40
N ALA A 253 -11.51 -19.21 -7.08
CA ALA A 253 -12.29 -17.97 -7.13
C ALA A 253 -12.66 -17.49 -5.71
N ARG A 254 -13.09 -18.40 -4.84
CA ARG A 254 -13.38 -18.13 -3.42
C ARG A 254 -12.20 -17.47 -2.72
N LYS A 255 -11.01 -18.08 -2.78
CA LYS A 255 -9.80 -17.53 -2.15
C LYS A 255 -9.41 -16.16 -2.71
N THR A 256 -9.57 -15.97 -4.01
CA THR A 256 -9.30 -14.69 -4.67
C THR A 256 -10.27 -13.59 -4.19
N LEU A 257 -11.55 -13.93 -4.03
CA LEU A 257 -12.58 -13.02 -3.50
C LEU A 257 -12.36 -12.69 -2.02
N GLU A 258 -12.03 -13.70 -1.20
CA GLU A 258 -11.64 -13.49 0.20
C GLU A 258 -10.44 -12.54 0.30
N THR A 259 -9.44 -12.72 -0.56
CA THR A 259 -8.27 -11.83 -0.65
C THR A 259 -8.67 -10.40 -1.01
N LEU A 260 -9.56 -10.21 -2.01
CA LEU A 260 -10.08 -8.89 -2.37
C LEU A 260 -10.80 -8.23 -1.18
N LEU A 261 -11.72 -8.95 -0.55
CA LEU A 261 -12.53 -8.42 0.54
C LEU A 261 -11.70 -8.11 1.79
N VAL A 262 -10.63 -8.84 2.06
CA VAL A 262 -9.80 -8.60 3.25
C VAL A 262 -8.67 -7.61 2.99
N GLN A 263 -7.95 -7.75 1.87
CA GLN A 263 -6.69 -7.03 1.64
C GLN A 263 -6.85 -5.77 0.81
N ALA A 264 -7.81 -5.71 -0.13
CA ALA A 264 -7.98 -4.53 -0.98
C ALA A 264 -8.86 -3.47 -0.29
N THR A 265 -8.30 -2.79 0.70
CA THR A 265 -9.01 -1.79 1.53
C THR A 265 -9.56 -0.61 0.73
N SER A 266 -8.86 -0.22 -0.35
CA SER A 266 -9.22 0.86 -1.26
C SER A 266 -10.25 0.46 -2.34
N ALA A 267 -10.74 -0.78 -2.34
CA ALA A 267 -11.73 -1.23 -3.32
C ALA A 267 -13.02 -0.39 -3.21
N PRO A 268 -13.54 0.15 -4.33
CA PRO A 268 -14.75 0.96 -4.31
C PRO A 268 -15.96 0.10 -3.96
N LEU A 269 -16.96 0.69 -3.30
CA LEU A 269 -18.13 -0.03 -2.79
C LEU A 269 -18.78 -0.97 -3.84
N PRO A 270 -19.03 -0.58 -5.10
CA PRO A 270 -19.60 -1.49 -6.09
C PRO A 270 -18.76 -2.74 -6.34
N THR A 271 -17.43 -2.64 -6.25
CA THR A 271 -16.53 -3.80 -6.38
C THR A 271 -16.63 -4.71 -5.15
N VAL A 272 -16.69 -4.13 -3.95
CA VAL A 272 -16.89 -4.89 -2.70
C VAL A 272 -18.21 -5.64 -2.74
N VAL A 273 -19.29 -5.00 -3.18
CA VAL A 273 -20.61 -5.65 -3.29
C VAL A 273 -20.59 -6.79 -4.30
N LYS A 274 -20.04 -6.57 -5.51
CA LYS A 274 -19.91 -7.62 -6.53
C LYS A 274 -19.07 -8.81 -6.07
N ALA A 275 -17.97 -8.53 -5.38
CA ALA A 275 -17.10 -9.56 -4.82
C ALA A 275 -17.84 -10.37 -3.75
N CYS A 276 -18.56 -9.69 -2.85
CA CYS A 276 -19.36 -10.35 -1.81
C CYS A 276 -20.47 -11.21 -2.40
N ALA A 277 -21.21 -10.69 -3.39
CA ALA A 277 -22.26 -11.44 -4.09
C ALA A 277 -21.73 -12.72 -4.72
N SER A 278 -20.58 -12.62 -5.40
CA SER A 278 -19.94 -13.75 -6.06
C SER A 278 -19.43 -14.78 -5.05
N LEU A 279 -18.88 -14.32 -3.92
CA LEU A 279 -18.43 -15.19 -2.84
C LEU A 279 -19.61 -15.92 -2.19
N ALA A 280 -20.69 -15.21 -1.90
CA ALA A 280 -21.90 -15.79 -1.33
C ALA A 280 -22.52 -16.84 -2.26
N ARG A 281 -22.58 -16.58 -3.57
CA ARG A 281 -23.05 -17.57 -4.57
C ARG A 281 -22.20 -18.84 -4.55
N ILE A 282 -20.87 -18.71 -4.57
CA ILE A 282 -19.95 -19.86 -4.49
C ILE A 282 -20.17 -20.66 -3.18
N LEU A 283 -20.39 -19.98 -2.06
CA LEU A 283 -20.65 -20.66 -0.78
C LEU A 283 -22.03 -21.33 -0.74
N ALA A 284 -23.04 -20.75 -1.38
CA ALA A 284 -24.40 -21.29 -1.41
C ALA A 284 -24.51 -22.62 -2.19
N ASP A 285 -23.58 -22.90 -3.10
CA ASP A 285 -23.52 -24.17 -3.84
C ASP A 285 -23.16 -25.36 -2.92
N ASP A 286 -22.58 -25.11 -1.74
CA ASP A 286 -22.27 -26.11 -0.73
C ASP A 286 -23.25 -26.01 0.44
N MET A 287 -24.14 -27.01 0.59
CA MET A 287 -25.16 -27.04 1.65
C MET A 287 -24.58 -26.86 3.06
N LYS A 288 -23.31 -27.22 3.30
CA LYS A 288 -22.64 -27.05 4.60
C LYS A 288 -22.22 -25.60 4.88
N LYS A 289 -22.30 -24.72 3.89
CA LYS A 289 -21.83 -23.32 3.93
C LYS A 289 -22.97 -22.32 3.72
N LEU A 290 -24.23 -22.73 3.75
CA LEU A 290 -25.40 -21.85 3.60
C LEU A 290 -25.42 -20.73 4.66
N ASP A 291 -25.09 -21.03 5.92
CA ASP A 291 -25.02 -20.01 6.98
C ASP A 291 -23.99 -18.92 6.68
N ALA A 292 -22.85 -19.31 6.12
CA ALA A 292 -21.80 -18.39 5.72
C ALA A 292 -22.24 -17.54 4.52
N ALA A 293 -22.91 -18.15 3.53
CA ALA A 293 -23.49 -17.43 2.39
C ALA A 293 -24.54 -16.40 2.85
N LEU A 294 -25.44 -16.79 3.76
CA LEU A 294 -26.45 -15.91 4.34
C LEU A 294 -25.84 -14.75 5.13
N LEU A 295 -24.83 -15.02 5.96
CA LEU A 295 -24.12 -13.99 6.71
C LEU A 295 -23.53 -12.92 5.76
N LEU A 296 -22.88 -13.35 4.67
CA LEU A 296 -22.32 -12.43 3.68
C LEU A 296 -23.40 -11.60 2.98
N LEU A 297 -24.51 -12.23 2.58
CA LEU A 297 -25.61 -11.55 1.89
C LEU A 297 -26.27 -10.52 2.80
N ARG A 298 -26.50 -10.85 4.09
CA ARG A 298 -27.02 -9.91 5.10
C ARG A 298 -26.16 -8.64 5.18
N HIS A 299 -24.84 -8.79 5.16
CA HIS A 299 -23.93 -7.65 5.13
C HIS A 299 -23.91 -6.92 3.77
N ALA A 300 -23.99 -7.64 2.66
CA ALA A 300 -23.92 -7.08 1.31
C ALA A 300 -25.15 -6.24 0.95
N VAL A 301 -26.35 -6.67 1.37
CA VAL A 301 -27.61 -5.93 1.12
C VAL A 301 -27.56 -4.54 1.75
N LEU A 302 -26.87 -4.37 2.90
CA LEU A 302 -26.69 -3.06 3.53
C LEU A 302 -25.84 -2.08 2.69
N LEU A 303 -25.10 -2.60 1.70
CA LEU A 303 -24.23 -1.82 0.80
C LEU A 303 -24.89 -1.46 -0.54
N ASP A 304 -25.99 -2.14 -0.90
CA ASP A 304 -26.76 -1.95 -2.14
C ASP A 304 -28.23 -1.61 -1.82
N PRO A 305 -28.51 -0.40 -1.34
CA PRO A 305 -29.83 -0.02 -0.85
C PRO A 305 -30.92 -0.03 -1.93
N GLU A 306 -30.53 0.06 -3.20
CA GLU A 306 -31.44 0.01 -4.35
C GLU A 306 -31.53 -1.39 -4.97
N ASN A 307 -30.83 -2.37 -4.40
CA ASN A 307 -30.79 -3.75 -4.89
C ASN A 307 -30.44 -3.85 -6.39
N ARG A 308 -29.56 -2.97 -6.88
CA ARG A 308 -29.17 -2.93 -8.31
C ARG A 308 -28.48 -4.21 -8.77
N LEU A 309 -27.88 -4.95 -7.85
CA LEU A 309 -27.20 -6.22 -8.12
C LEU A 309 -28.05 -7.46 -7.82
N GLY A 310 -29.33 -7.30 -7.45
CA GLY A 310 -30.24 -8.43 -7.18
C GLY A 310 -29.84 -9.25 -5.94
N LEU A 311 -29.21 -8.62 -4.95
CA LEU A 311 -28.76 -9.28 -3.72
C LEU A 311 -29.90 -9.80 -2.86
N ILE A 312 -31.03 -9.10 -2.87
CA ILE A 312 -32.24 -9.53 -2.14
C ILE A 312 -32.76 -10.85 -2.72
N GLU A 313 -32.73 -11.01 -4.04
CA GLU A 313 -33.16 -12.23 -4.73
C GLU A 313 -32.19 -13.39 -4.47
N ASP A 314 -30.88 -13.12 -4.58
CA ASP A 314 -29.84 -14.10 -4.25
C ASP A 314 -30.03 -14.63 -2.83
N MET A 315 -30.29 -13.74 -1.89
CA MET A 315 -30.51 -14.07 -0.49
C MET A 315 -31.84 -14.77 -0.24
N LYS A 316 -32.95 -14.33 -0.84
CA LYS A 316 -34.23 -15.06 -0.76
C LYS A 316 -34.06 -16.51 -1.22
N ARG A 317 -33.29 -16.74 -2.29
CA ARG A 317 -32.95 -18.09 -2.76
C ARG A 317 -32.17 -18.87 -1.71
N VAL A 318 -31.13 -18.30 -1.11
CA VAL A 318 -30.33 -18.99 -0.08
C VAL A 318 -31.16 -19.27 1.20
N VAL A 319 -32.03 -18.34 1.62
CA VAL A 319 -32.93 -18.54 2.77
C VAL A 319 -33.89 -19.68 2.51
N ALA A 320 -34.48 -19.74 1.31
CA ALA A 320 -35.36 -20.83 0.92
C ALA A 320 -34.63 -22.18 0.88
N GLN A 321 -33.38 -22.22 0.39
CA GLN A 321 -32.52 -23.40 0.43
C GLN A 321 -32.21 -23.86 1.86
N ALA A 322 -32.08 -22.92 2.81
CA ALA A 322 -31.89 -23.20 4.23
C ALA A 322 -33.20 -23.53 4.98
N GLY A 323 -34.36 -23.47 4.31
CA GLY A 323 -35.68 -23.75 4.92
C GLY A 323 -36.25 -22.60 5.77
N GLY A 324 -35.79 -21.37 5.59
CA GLY A 324 -36.28 -20.18 6.31
C GLY A 324 -37.38 -19.40 5.57
N ASP A 325 -37.96 -18.39 6.24
CA ASP A 325 -38.92 -17.46 5.64
C ASP A 325 -38.20 -16.30 4.92
N ALA A 326 -38.14 -16.41 3.59
CA ALA A 326 -37.51 -15.41 2.73
C ALA A 326 -38.22 -14.04 2.74
N ALA A 327 -39.53 -13.99 3.05
CA ALA A 327 -40.29 -12.75 3.11
C ALA A 327 -40.05 -12.02 4.44
N GLU A 328 -39.98 -12.76 5.54
CA GLU A 328 -39.55 -12.22 6.84
C GLU A 328 -38.12 -11.68 6.77
N GLU A 329 -37.20 -12.46 6.23
CA GLU A 329 -35.82 -12.05 6.07
C GLU A 329 -35.75 -10.75 5.23
N ALA A 330 -36.45 -10.69 4.09
CA ALA A 330 -36.49 -9.49 3.25
C ALA A 330 -36.98 -8.22 3.98
N ARG A 331 -37.98 -8.34 4.88
CA ARG A 331 -38.47 -7.21 5.70
C ARG A 331 -37.43 -6.77 6.72
N SER A 332 -36.66 -7.70 7.27
CA SER A 332 -35.64 -7.42 8.28
C SER A 332 -34.53 -6.48 7.78
N PHE A 333 -34.24 -6.43 6.47
CA PHE A 333 -33.19 -5.55 5.94
C PHE A 333 -33.52 -4.08 5.95
N GLN A 334 -34.79 -3.73 5.71
CA GLN A 334 -35.20 -2.33 5.80
C GLN A 334 -34.97 -1.83 7.21
N SER A 335 -35.37 -2.62 8.22
CA SER A 335 -35.06 -2.35 9.63
C SER A 335 -33.56 -2.28 9.87
N ALA A 336 -32.78 -3.28 9.45
CA ALA A 336 -31.34 -3.33 9.68
C ALA A 336 -30.58 -2.13 9.09
N ARG A 337 -31.06 -1.59 7.95
CA ARG A 337 -30.50 -0.38 7.33
C ARG A 337 -30.78 0.86 8.20
N GLU A 338 -32.02 1.00 8.67
CA GLU A 338 -32.44 2.09 9.55
C GLU A 338 -31.74 2.03 10.91
N ASP A 339 -31.60 0.83 11.47
CA ASP A 339 -30.92 0.57 12.74
C ASP A 339 -29.43 0.94 12.64
N LEU A 340 -28.76 0.56 11.54
CA LEU A 340 -27.37 0.96 11.31
C LEU A 340 -27.24 2.49 11.13
N MET A 341 -28.19 3.13 10.44
CA MET A 341 -28.18 4.59 10.30
C MET A 341 -28.38 5.27 11.66
N ARG A 342 -29.29 4.76 12.49
CA ARG A 342 -29.51 5.23 13.87
C ARG A 342 -28.23 5.09 14.70
N GLU A 343 -27.57 3.95 14.65
CA GLU A 343 -26.30 3.69 15.34
C GLU A 343 -25.21 4.68 14.91
N VAL A 344 -25.07 4.93 13.60
CA VAL A 344 -24.13 5.91 13.04
C VAL A 344 -24.42 7.32 13.54
N ARG A 345 -25.70 7.74 13.54
CA ARG A 345 -26.12 9.06 14.04
C ARG A 345 -25.78 9.22 15.52
N GLU A 346 -26.14 8.24 16.35
CA GLU A 346 -25.85 8.27 17.78
C GLU A 346 -24.34 8.34 18.06
N ALA A 347 -23.54 7.54 17.35
CA ALA A 347 -22.10 7.57 17.49
C ALA A 347 -21.48 8.89 17.01
N LEU A 348 -22.04 9.51 15.96
CA LEU A 348 -21.61 10.80 15.45
C LEU A 348 -21.94 11.93 16.44
N LEU A 349 -23.15 11.95 16.99
CA LEU A 349 -23.57 12.93 18.00
C LEU A 349 -22.72 12.85 19.27
N ARG A 350 -22.43 11.62 19.76
CA ARG A 350 -21.52 11.44 20.90
C ARG A 350 -20.09 11.89 20.61
N GLN A 351 -19.65 11.81 19.36
CA GLN A 351 -18.31 12.27 18.95
C GLN A 351 -18.28 13.79 18.75
N HIS A 352 -19.39 14.39 18.33
CA HIS A 352 -19.49 15.82 18.03
C HIS A 352 -20.82 16.41 18.55
N PRO A 353 -20.95 16.64 19.88
CA PRO A 353 -22.21 17.05 20.52
C PRO A 353 -22.78 18.37 20.01
N ALA A 354 -21.96 19.25 19.43
CA ALA A 354 -22.43 20.49 18.81
C ALA A 354 -23.40 20.27 17.62
N LEU A 355 -23.55 19.02 17.14
CA LEU A 355 -24.56 18.66 16.15
C LEU A 355 -25.93 18.35 16.77
N GLU A 356 -26.08 18.36 18.10
CA GLU A 356 -27.36 18.07 18.78
C GLU A 356 -28.49 19.03 18.36
N GLU A 357 -28.16 20.29 18.08
CA GLU A 357 -29.12 21.28 17.57
C GLU A 357 -29.59 20.99 16.13
N HIS A 358 -28.83 20.15 15.41
CA HIS A 358 -29.04 19.80 14.01
C HIS A 358 -29.43 18.31 13.82
N VAL A 359 -29.88 17.63 14.89
CA VAL A 359 -30.24 16.19 14.83
C VAL A 359 -31.28 15.91 13.75
N SER A 360 -32.25 16.82 13.59
CA SER A 360 -33.31 16.76 12.57
C SER A 360 -32.78 16.84 11.14
N SER A 361 -31.55 17.33 10.92
CA SER A 361 -30.94 17.48 9.60
C SER A 361 -29.92 16.39 9.25
N LEU A 362 -29.64 15.44 10.16
CA LEU A 362 -28.76 14.29 9.91
C LEU A 362 -29.42 13.22 9.02
N GLU A 363 -30.11 13.63 7.97
CA GLU A 363 -30.68 12.76 6.95
C GLU A 363 -29.58 12.04 6.15
N PRO A 364 -29.87 10.93 5.45
CA PRO A 364 -28.87 10.21 4.65
C PRO A 364 -28.12 11.11 3.64
N SER A 365 -28.78 12.15 3.14
CA SER A 365 -28.21 13.15 2.23
C SER A 365 -27.37 14.24 2.92
N PHE A 366 -27.24 14.22 4.25
CA PHE A 366 -26.45 15.20 5.00
C PHE A 366 -25.01 15.24 4.48
N THR A 367 -24.54 16.44 4.14
CA THR A 367 -23.22 16.63 3.54
C THR A 367 -22.17 16.63 4.65
N LEU A 368 -21.23 15.69 4.61
CA LEU A 368 -20.18 15.59 5.64
C LEU A 368 -19.26 16.83 5.68
N GLY A 369 -19.25 17.64 4.63
CA GLY A 369 -18.60 18.96 4.61
C GLY A 369 -19.12 19.93 5.66
N GLU A 370 -20.36 19.77 6.13
CA GLU A 370 -20.95 20.59 7.20
C GLU A 370 -20.36 20.28 8.58
N LEU A 371 -19.74 19.10 8.76
CA LEU A 371 -19.03 18.76 10.01
C LEU A 371 -17.82 19.66 10.24
N SER A 372 -17.10 19.96 9.16
CA SER A 372 -15.98 20.88 9.17
C SER A 372 -15.56 21.25 7.74
N PRO A 373 -15.25 22.53 7.48
CA PRO A 373 -14.64 22.92 6.21
C PRO A 373 -13.22 22.34 6.04
N ASP A 374 -12.56 21.98 7.14
CA ASP A 374 -11.25 21.31 7.13
C ASP A 374 -11.41 19.80 6.91
N PRO A 375 -10.88 19.22 5.82
CA PRO A 375 -10.99 17.80 5.52
C PRO A 375 -10.29 16.90 6.56
N ASP A 376 -9.23 17.37 7.23
CA ASP A 376 -8.52 16.57 8.22
C ASP A 376 -9.33 16.47 9.51
N ARG A 377 -9.86 17.61 9.99
CA ARG A 377 -10.77 17.64 11.13
C ARG A 377 -12.04 16.82 10.88
N ARG A 378 -12.61 16.90 9.68
CA ARG A 378 -13.74 16.04 9.29
C ARG A 378 -13.36 14.56 9.39
N THR A 379 -12.18 14.19 8.90
CA THR A 379 -11.69 12.81 8.97
C THR A 379 -11.51 12.35 10.42
N ASP A 380 -10.99 13.21 11.30
CA ASP A 380 -10.83 12.89 12.74
C ASP A 380 -12.18 12.64 13.43
N ILE A 381 -13.23 13.41 13.07
CA ILE A 381 -14.59 13.19 13.56
C ILE A 381 -15.08 11.80 13.11
N LEU A 382 -14.98 11.49 11.81
CA LEU A 382 -15.42 10.20 11.26
C LEU A 382 -14.63 9.01 11.82
N GLU A 383 -13.32 9.17 12.01
CA GLU A 383 -12.46 8.18 12.65
C GLU A 383 -12.89 7.91 14.10
N GLY A 384 -13.12 8.97 14.88
CA GLY A 384 -13.64 8.85 16.24
C GLY A 384 -15.02 8.18 16.29
N THR A 385 -15.91 8.50 15.35
CA THR A 385 -17.21 7.83 15.21
C THR A 385 -17.05 6.35 14.86
N ALA A 386 -16.16 6.00 13.92
CA ALA A 386 -15.89 4.62 13.56
C ALA A 386 -15.37 3.78 14.74
N LEU A 387 -14.48 4.35 15.56
CA LEU A 387 -13.97 3.71 16.77
C LEU A 387 -15.08 3.46 17.80
N ARG A 388 -16.02 4.42 17.97
CA ARG A 388 -17.19 4.26 18.85
C ARG A 388 -18.15 3.18 18.36
N LEU A 389 -18.24 2.98 17.04
CA LEU A 389 -18.99 1.89 16.41
C LEU A 389 -18.27 0.53 16.50
N GLY A 390 -17.14 0.46 17.22
CA GLY A 390 -16.39 -0.76 17.47
C GLY A 390 -15.47 -1.19 16.32
N LEU A 391 -15.30 -0.37 15.28
CA LEU A 391 -14.38 -0.67 14.19
C LEU A 391 -12.94 -0.47 14.68
N LYS A 392 -12.16 -1.55 14.76
CA LYS A 392 -10.76 -1.50 15.25
C LYS A 392 -9.71 -1.52 14.13
N ARG A 393 -10.11 -1.95 12.93
CA ARG A 393 -9.22 -2.13 11.78
C ARG A 393 -9.89 -1.48 10.58
N PHE A 394 -9.37 -0.33 10.18
CA PHE A 394 -9.74 0.35 8.95
C PHE A 394 -8.59 1.24 8.47
N ASP A 395 -8.62 1.59 7.19
CA ASP A 395 -7.69 2.55 6.61
C ASP A 395 -8.30 3.96 6.68
N ARG A 396 -7.67 4.85 7.45
CA ARG A 396 -8.08 6.27 7.59
C ARG A 396 -8.18 6.97 6.24
N GLY A 397 -7.35 6.61 5.27
CA GLY A 397 -7.38 7.17 3.91
C GLY A 397 -8.73 6.99 3.20
N THR A 398 -9.47 5.94 3.55
CA THR A 398 -10.78 5.62 2.93
C THR A 398 -11.93 6.48 3.44
N LEU A 399 -11.70 7.32 4.47
CA LEU A 399 -12.69 8.27 4.99
C LEU A 399 -12.73 9.59 4.21
N TYR A 400 -11.62 10.00 3.59
CA TYR A 400 -11.51 11.26 2.83
C TYR A 400 -12.50 11.44 1.68
N PRO A 401 -12.79 10.41 0.84
CA PRO A 401 -13.66 10.60 -0.31
C PRO A 401 -15.15 10.66 0.05
N LEU A 402 -15.53 10.42 1.31
CA LEU A 402 -16.92 10.39 1.74
C LEU A 402 -17.49 11.81 1.78
N GLY A 403 -18.57 12.02 1.02
CA GLY A 403 -19.29 13.28 0.90
C GLY A 403 -20.60 13.33 1.68
N THR A 404 -21.24 12.19 1.94
CA THR A 404 -22.56 12.13 2.60
C THR A 404 -22.60 11.18 3.78
N LEU A 405 -23.56 11.37 4.69
CA LEU A 405 -23.79 10.48 5.82
C LEU A 405 -24.13 9.05 5.36
N GLU A 406 -24.88 8.90 4.26
CA GLU A 406 -25.17 7.60 3.65
C GLU A 406 -23.91 6.89 3.15
N GLU A 407 -22.97 7.62 2.53
CA GLU A 407 -21.67 7.06 2.14
C GLU A 407 -20.87 6.57 3.36
N PHE A 408 -20.89 7.32 4.47
CA PHE A 408 -20.26 6.88 5.72
C PHE A 408 -20.94 5.65 6.33
N ARG A 409 -22.28 5.57 6.33
CA ARG A 409 -23.01 4.37 6.76
C ARG A 409 -22.61 3.14 5.93
N ARG A 410 -22.55 3.28 4.59
CA ARG A 410 -22.11 2.21 3.69
C ARG A 410 -20.64 1.84 3.92
N TRP A 411 -19.79 2.83 4.20
CA TRP A 411 -18.41 2.59 4.59
C TRP A 411 -18.33 1.75 5.87
N VAL A 412 -19.09 2.07 6.93
CA VAL A 412 -19.17 1.29 8.17
C VAL A 412 -19.64 -0.15 7.90
N ALA A 413 -20.72 -0.31 7.13
CA ALA A 413 -21.21 -1.63 6.73
C ALA A 413 -20.13 -2.43 5.98
N SER A 414 -19.34 -1.77 5.13
CA SER A 414 -18.30 -2.43 4.35
C SER A 414 -17.18 -2.95 5.25
N TRP A 415 -16.78 -2.21 6.29
CA TRP A 415 -15.78 -2.68 7.25
C TRP A 415 -16.29 -3.79 8.15
N ARG A 416 -17.57 -3.74 8.56
CA ARG A 416 -18.22 -4.86 9.27
C ARG A 416 -18.23 -6.13 8.42
N LEU A 417 -18.50 -6.01 7.12
CA LEU A 417 -18.40 -7.14 6.18
C LEU A 417 -16.98 -7.72 6.14
N ARG A 418 -15.94 -6.88 6.03
CA ARG A 418 -14.54 -7.35 5.99
C ARG A 418 -14.14 -8.10 7.27
N ASP A 419 -14.60 -7.60 8.43
CA ASP A 419 -14.38 -8.26 9.70
C ASP A 419 -15.15 -9.58 9.82
N ALA A 420 -16.39 -9.63 9.31
CA ALA A 420 -17.18 -10.86 9.22
C ALA A 420 -16.49 -11.92 8.34
N VAL A 421 -16.00 -11.54 7.15
CA VAL A 421 -15.21 -12.42 6.26
C VAL A 421 -13.95 -12.93 6.98
N SER A 422 -13.24 -12.05 7.68
CA SER A 422 -12.02 -12.43 8.41
C SER A 422 -12.30 -13.45 9.52
N ARG A 423 -13.39 -13.27 10.28
CA ARG A 423 -13.82 -14.20 11.33
C ARG A 423 -14.29 -15.53 10.75
N MET A 424 -15.13 -15.48 9.72
CA MET A 424 -15.59 -16.67 8.98
C MET A 424 -14.42 -17.51 8.47
N ASN A 425 -13.40 -16.87 7.87
CA ASN A 425 -12.21 -17.56 7.38
C ASN A 425 -11.43 -18.24 8.52
N ALA A 426 -11.28 -17.56 9.66
CA ALA A 426 -10.63 -18.14 10.84
C ALA A 426 -11.39 -19.36 11.38
N GLU A 427 -12.72 -19.29 11.43
CA GLU A 427 -13.57 -20.40 11.86
C GLU A 427 -13.49 -21.60 10.91
N ILE A 428 -13.52 -21.36 9.60
CA ILE A 428 -13.36 -22.41 8.58
C ILE A 428 -12.00 -23.09 8.73
N MET A 429 -10.91 -22.31 8.83
CA MET A 429 -9.56 -22.87 9.00
C MET A 429 -9.43 -23.71 10.28
N GLU A 430 -10.03 -23.26 11.39
CA GLU A 430 -10.00 -24.00 12.66
C GLU A 430 -10.82 -25.30 12.58
N ARG A 431 -11.98 -25.29 11.88
CA ARG A 431 -12.76 -26.51 11.62
C ARG A 431 -11.98 -27.50 10.77
N ASP A 432 -11.36 -27.05 9.68
CA ASP A 432 -10.54 -27.88 8.80
C ASP A 432 -9.35 -28.47 9.56
N ARG A 433 -8.70 -27.67 10.41
CA ARG A 433 -7.61 -28.13 11.28
C ARG A 433 -8.07 -29.23 12.23
N ARG A 434 -9.23 -29.07 12.87
CA ARG A 434 -9.79 -30.08 13.79
C ARG A 434 -10.16 -31.37 13.05
N GLN A 435 -10.77 -31.28 11.88
CA GLN A 435 -11.07 -32.45 11.05
C GLN A 435 -9.80 -33.19 10.64
N ASN A 436 -8.77 -32.47 10.18
CA ASN A 436 -7.48 -33.08 9.84
C ASN A 436 -6.84 -33.78 11.06
N LEU A 437 -6.90 -33.18 12.24
CA LEU A 437 -6.40 -33.81 13.48
C LEU A 437 -7.20 -35.06 13.84
N GLN A 438 -8.52 -35.05 13.67
CA GLN A 438 -9.39 -36.21 13.88
C GLN A 438 -9.10 -37.33 12.88
N GLU A 439 -8.89 -37.01 11.60
CA GLU A 439 -8.47 -37.98 10.58
C GLU A 439 -7.09 -38.56 10.86
N MET A 440 -6.15 -37.74 11.32
CA MET A 440 -4.83 -38.23 11.74
C MET A 440 -4.92 -39.13 12.97
N ALA A 441 -5.82 -38.82 13.91
CA ALA A 441 -6.06 -39.64 15.10
C ALA A 441 -6.82 -40.95 14.79
N SER A 442 -7.73 -40.94 13.82
CA SER A 442 -8.51 -42.12 13.40
C SER A 442 -7.69 -43.07 12.52
N ARG A 443 -6.63 -42.57 11.85
CA ARG A 443 -5.56 -43.39 11.29
C ARG A 443 -4.73 -43.99 12.44
N ARG A 444 -5.24 -45.06 13.06
CA ARG A 444 -4.44 -45.93 13.93
C ARG A 444 -3.15 -46.29 13.18
N PRO A 445 -1.97 -46.20 13.81
CA PRO A 445 -0.82 -46.92 13.28
C PRO A 445 -1.24 -48.40 13.23
N THR A 446 -1.42 -48.95 12.04
CA THR A 446 -1.49 -50.40 11.88
C THR A 446 -0.31 -50.97 12.65
N PRO A 447 -0.51 -51.90 13.60
CA PRO A 447 0.60 -52.57 14.26
C PRO A 447 1.43 -53.17 13.13
N ALA A 448 2.61 -52.62 12.94
CA ALA A 448 3.56 -53.12 11.98
C ALA A 448 3.89 -54.54 12.42
N LEU A 449 3.27 -55.53 11.77
CA LEU A 449 3.96 -56.77 11.48
C LEU A 449 5.36 -56.37 11.03
N SER A 450 6.35 -56.81 11.77
CA SER A 450 7.77 -56.58 11.55
C SER A 450 8.21 -57.24 10.25
N VAL A 451 7.71 -56.73 9.13
CA VAL A 451 8.34 -56.87 7.83
C VAL A 451 9.49 -55.86 7.87
N PRO A 452 10.75 -56.29 7.72
CA PRO A 452 11.86 -55.35 7.60
C PRO A 452 11.58 -54.48 6.39
N VAL A 453 11.10 -53.26 6.65
CA VAL A 453 10.96 -52.24 5.62
C VAL A 453 12.36 -51.91 5.17
N VAL A 454 12.76 -52.50 4.05
CA VAL A 454 13.89 -52.06 3.25
C VAL A 454 13.56 -50.63 2.82
N LEU A 455 13.99 -49.67 3.65
CA LEU A 455 13.94 -48.25 3.34
C LEU A 455 14.76 -48.04 2.07
N GLY A 456 14.07 -47.86 0.95
CA GLY A 456 14.70 -47.51 -0.31
C GLY A 456 15.65 -46.31 -0.14
N PRO A 457 16.77 -46.27 -0.87
CA PRO A 457 17.91 -45.38 -0.65
C PRO A 457 17.57 -43.87 -0.67
N THR A 458 16.38 -43.49 -1.13
CA THR A 458 15.94 -42.10 -1.30
C THR A 458 15.51 -41.41 0.00
N ARG A 459 14.91 -42.13 0.97
CA ARG A 459 14.45 -41.51 2.24
C ARG A 459 15.58 -41.30 3.26
N ARG A 460 16.58 -42.19 3.30
CA ARG A 460 17.81 -42.00 4.10
C ARG A 460 18.61 -40.79 3.61
N ARG A 461 18.67 -40.60 2.29
CA ARG A 461 19.36 -39.46 1.65
C ARG A 461 18.71 -38.12 2.00
N ARG A 462 17.37 -38.03 2.06
CA ARG A 462 16.65 -36.80 2.45
C ARG A 462 16.84 -36.43 3.93
N ARG A 463 16.84 -37.40 4.85
CA ARG A 463 17.13 -37.13 6.27
C ARG A 463 18.59 -36.73 6.50
N GLY A 464 19.53 -37.38 5.80
CA GLY A 464 20.93 -36.95 5.82
C GLY A 464 21.13 -35.53 5.31
N TRP A 465 20.43 -35.16 4.22
CA TRP A 465 20.45 -33.79 3.68
C TRP A 465 19.88 -32.76 4.65
N LEU A 466 18.78 -33.06 5.34
CA LEU A 466 18.19 -32.17 6.34
C LEU A 466 19.13 -31.95 7.53
N LEU A 467 19.76 -33.01 8.04
CA LEU A 467 20.74 -32.89 9.13
C LEU A 467 22.00 -32.14 8.69
N PHE A 468 22.47 -32.36 7.46
CA PHE A 468 23.61 -31.63 6.89
C PHE A 468 23.29 -30.14 6.71
N LEU A 469 22.09 -29.81 6.21
CA LEU A 469 21.62 -28.42 6.10
C LEU A 469 21.52 -27.75 7.48
N LEU A 470 20.94 -28.44 8.47
CA LEU A 470 20.83 -27.91 9.83
C LEU A 470 22.22 -27.66 10.44
N ALA A 471 23.15 -28.61 10.29
CA ALA A 471 24.53 -28.46 10.75
C ALA A 471 25.24 -27.30 10.03
N GLY A 472 25.01 -27.14 8.72
CA GLY A 472 25.54 -26.03 7.94
C GLY A 472 25.01 -24.67 8.39
N VAL A 473 23.70 -24.57 8.69
CA VAL A 473 23.08 -23.35 9.23
C VAL A 473 23.63 -23.01 10.61
N LEU A 474 23.82 -24.01 11.49
CA LEU A 474 24.39 -23.80 12.82
C LEU A 474 25.87 -23.38 12.75
N LEU A 475 26.65 -23.96 11.83
CA LEU A 475 28.03 -23.55 11.56
C LEU A 475 28.11 -22.12 11.03
N LEU A 476 27.23 -21.75 10.09
CA LEU A 476 27.14 -20.38 9.57
C LEU A 476 26.72 -19.37 10.66
N ALA A 477 25.74 -19.73 11.49
CA ALA A 477 25.32 -18.90 12.62
C ALA A 477 26.44 -18.74 13.66
N GLY A 478 27.18 -19.82 13.95
CA GLY A 478 28.35 -19.81 14.82
C GLY A 478 29.49 -18.95 14.26
N ALA A 479 29.79 -19.07 12.96
CA ALA A 479 30.78 -18.25 12.27
C ALA A 479 30.37 -16.77 12.24
N PHE A 480 29.09 -16.48 12.00
CA PHE A 480 28.54 -15.13 12.04
C PHE A 480 28.66 -14.51 13.44
N LEU A 481 28.29 -15.26 14.48
CA LEU A 481 28.47 -14.84 15.87
C LEU A 481 29.95 -14.63 16.20
N ALA A 482 30.85 -15.53 15.81
CA ALA A 482 32.28 -15.38 16.05
C ALA A 482 32.88 -14.15 15.35
N LEU A 483 32.45 -13.85 14.13
CA LEU A 483 32.98 -12.73 13.34
C LEU A 483 32.40 -11.38 13.77
N VAL A 484 31.11 -11.31 14.11
CA VAL A 484 30.37 -10.04 14.21
C VAL A 484 29.50 -9.94 15.46
N GLY A 485 29.29 -11.05 16.18
CA GLY A 485 28.44 -11.07 17.37
C GLY A 485 28.91 -10.10 18.45
N GLU A 486 30.21 -9.80 18.56
CA GLU A 486 30.71 -8.74 19.45
C GLU A 486 30.05 -7.40 19.13
N ARG A 487 29.91 -7.06 17.84
CA ARG A 487 29.30 -5.79 17.41
C ARG A 487 27.76 -5.87 17.45
N PHE A 488 27.17 -7.03 17.24
CA PHE A 488 25.71 -7.16 17.19
C PHE A 488 25.07 -7.21 18.59
N LEU A 489 25.78 -7.78 19.57
CA LEU A 489 25.29 -8.00 20.95
C LEU A 489 25.78 -6.95 21.95
N ASP A 490 26.54 -5.95 21.50
CA ASP A 490 27.03 -4.89 22.37
C ASP A 490 25.99 -3.77 22.57
N ARG A 491 25.89 -3.29 23.80
CA ARG A 491 24.98 -2.24 24.23
C ARG A 491 25.75 -1.23 25.05
N PHE A 492 25.65 0.05 24.69
CA PHE A 492 26.23 1.13 25.46
C PHE A 492 25.44 2.42 25.30
N GLU A 493 25.63 3.33 26.26
CA GLU A 493 25.10 4.68 26.24
C GLU A 493 26.18 5.59 26.83
N GLY A 494 26.39 6.75 26.22
CA GLY A 494 27.41 7.69 26.67
C GLY A 494 27.50 8.91 25.78
N ARG A 495 28.46 9.79 26.06
CA ARG A 495 28.69 11.01 25.28
C ARG A 495 29.78 10.77 24.25
N LEU A 496 29.53 11.08 22.97
CA LEU A 496 30.55 10.94 21.94
C LEU A 496 31.62 12.02 22.10
N VAL A 497 32.86 11.60 22.37
CA VAL A 497 34.00 12.49 22.62
C VAL A 497 34.73 12.80 21.32
N ALA A 498 34.99 11.78 20.51
CA ALA A 498 35.75 11.94 19.27
C ALA A 498 35.36 10.89 18.23
N VAL A 499 35.68 11.19 16.97
CA VAL A 499 35.68 10.23 15.86
C VAL A 499 37.11 10.18 15.34
N GLU A 500 37.83 9.11 15.66
CA GLU A 500 39.24 8.93 15.30
C GLU A 500 39.34 8.07 14.03
N CYS A 501 40.10 8.53 13.04
CA CYS A 501 40.36 7.79 11.80
C CYS A 501 41.87 7.62 11.64
N ALA A 502 42.32 6.41 11.32
CA ALA A 502 43.74 6.10 11.11
C ALA A 502 44.23 6.54 9.70
N GLY A 503 43.93 7.78 9.29
CA GLY A 503 44.29 8.35 7.99
C GLY A 503 43.12 9.01 7.24
N GLN A 504 43.31 9.26 5.93
CA GLN A 504 42.26 9.78 5.04
C GLN A 504 41.21 8.72 4.67
N ASP A 505 41.51 7.43 4.88
CA ASP A 505 40.64 6.29 4.61
C ASP A 505 40.30 5.48 5.88
N PRO A 506 39.19 4.70 5.91
CA PRO A 506 38.83 3.81 7.02
C PRO A 506 39.96 2.82 7.35
N PRO A 507 40.13 2.41 8.61
CA PRO A 507 39.08 2.35 9.65
C PRO A 507 39.00 3.60 10.54
N CYS A 508 37.76 3.96 10.89
CA CYS A 508 37.46 4.97 11.90
C CYS A 508 36.77 4.32 13.12
N SER A 509 36.97 4.90 14.30
CA SER A 509 36.35 4.50 15.56
C SER A 509 35.65 5.69 16.22
N LEU A 510 34.53 5.42 16.90
CA LEU A 510 33.89 6.36 17.81
C LEU A 510 34.49 6.19 19.21
N ILE A 511 34.88 7.29 19.84
CA ILE A 511 35.31 7.31 21.23
C ILE A 511 34.16 7.85 22.07
N VAL A 512 33.54 6.99 22.88
CA VAL A 512 32.35 7.34 23.68
C VAL A 512 32.70 7.30 25.17
N ALA A 513 32.46 8.40 25.88
CA ALA A 513 32.55 8.44 27.33
C ALA A 513 31.30 7.77 27.93
N GLY A 514 31.46 6.51 28.39
CA GLY A 514 30.35 5.71 28.92
C GLY A 514 30.09 5.91 30.42
N GLY A 515 30.87 6.77 31.09
CA GLY A 515 30.67 7.15 32.50
C GLY A 515 30.85 5.98 33.49
N PRO A 516 30.27 6.09 34.70
CA PRO A 516 30.44 5.08 35.76
C PRO A 516 29.99 3.66 35.33
N ALA A 517 28.99 3.56 34.47
CA ALA A 517 28.49 2.29 33.96
C ALA A 517 29.54 1.54 33.11
N ALA A 518 30.34 2.27 32.32
CA ALA A 518 31.43 1.68 31.55
C ALA A 518 32.61 1.24 32.44
N ILE A 519 32.95 2.02 33.47
CA ILE A 519 33.99 1.67 34.45
C ILE A 519 33.60 0.39 35.20
N GLU A 520 32.34 0.28 35.63
CA GLU A 520 31.83 -0.91 36.30
C GLU A 520 31.85 -2.14 35.37
N ARG A 521 31.46 -1.96 34.09
CA ARG A 521 31.57 -3.00 33.07
C ARG A 521 33.03 -3.47 32.87
N PHE A 522 34.00 -2.55 32.88
CA PHE A 522 35.42 -2.89 32.81
C PHE A 522 35.89 -3.69 34.04
N ARG A 523 35.46 -3.32 35.26
CA ARG A 523 35.80 -4.04 36.50
C ARG A 523 35.22 -5.45 36.52
N GLN A 524 33.96 -5.61 36.13
CA GLN A 524 33.29 -6.91 36.04
C GLN A 524 33.94 -7.85 35.01
N ARG A 525 34.60 -7.28 33.98
CA ARG A 525 35.41 -8.05 33.03
C ARG A 525 36.70 -8.58 33.65
N GLN A 526 37.32 -7.85 34.58
CA GLN A 526 38.54 -8.28 35.26
C GLN A 526 38.29 -9.36 36.32
N ASN A 527 37.12 -9.34 36.97
CA ASN A 527 36.73 -10.32 38.00
C ASN A 527 35.43 -11.05 37.62
N PRO A 528 35.47 -12.00 36.66
CA PRO A 528 34.29 -12.76 36.28
C PRO A 528 33.89 -13.78 37.36
N SER A 529 32.58 -13.96 37.56
CA SER A 529 32.04 -14.91 38.56
C SER A 529 32.12 -16.38 38.12
N ASN A 530 32.25 -16.66 36.81
CA ASN A 530 32.51 -18.00 36.29
C ASN A 530 33.25 -17.94 34.93
N TRP A 531 33.86 -19.05 34.53
CA TRP A 531 34.74 -19.13 33.35
C TRP A 531 34.01 -18.82 32.03
N PHE A 532 32.80 -19.33 31.81
CA PHE A 532 32.06 -19.14 30.55
C PHE A 532 31.56 -17.69 30.37
N SER A 533 31.01 -17.09 31.43
CA SER A 533 30.63 -15.66 31.40
C SER A 533 31.85 -14.75 31.32
N GLY A 534 32.99 -15.17 31.89
CA GLY A 534 34.27 -14.50 31.74
C GLY A 534 34.70 -14.42 30.28
N GLN A 535 34.79 -15.55 29.58
CA GLN A 535 35.18 -15.57 28.16
C GLN A 535 34.25 -14.73 27.29
N LEU A 536 32.93 -14.86 27.47
CA LEU A 536 31.94 -14.12 26.69
C LEU A 536 32.00 -12.61 26.95
N ARG A 537 32.20 -12.18 28.21
CA ARG A 537 32.37 -10.76 28.56
C ARG A 537 33.71 -10.22 28.09
N THR A 538 34.80 -10.97 28.24
CA THR A 538 36.10 -10.58 27.71
C THR A 538 36.05 -10.39 26.20
N TRP A 539 35.26 -11.19 25.49
CA TRP A 539 35.00 -11.06 24.05
C TRP A 539 34.13 -9.84 23.72
N LEU A 540 32.96 -9.66 24.36
CA LEU A 540 32.06 -8.52 24.11
C LEU A 540 32.63 -7.15 24.51
N ASP A 541 33.43 -7.11 25.57
CA ASP A 541 33.79 -5.89 26.29
C ASP A 541 35.24 -5.44 26.01
N ARG A 542 35.96 -6.01 25.03
CA ARG A 542 37.33 -5.57 24.67
C ARG A 542 37.44 -4.07 24.38
N ARG A 543 36.33 -3.46 23.96
CA ARG A 543 36.19 -2.06 23.57
C ARG A 543 36.09 -1.08 24.74
N VAL A 544 35.82 -1.57 25.95
CA VAL A 544 35.77 -0.72 27.13
C VAL A 544 37.17 -0.62 27.72
N ARG A 545 37.67 0.61 27.86
CA ARG A 545 38.97 0.94 28.45
C ARG A 545 38.82 1.21 29.96
N ALA A 546 39.95 1.19 30.67
CA ALA A 546 39.98 1.33 32.14
C ALA A 546 39.45 2.68 32.65
N ASP A 547 39.55 3.72 31.81
CA ASP A 547 39.06 5.08 32.05
C ASP A 547 37.54 5.23 31.81
N GLY A 548 36.84 4.16 31.43
CA GLY A 548 35.41 4.19 31.13
C GLY A 548 35.08 4.69 29.72
N THR A 549 36.08 4.85 28.85
CA THR A 549 35.85 5.13 27.43
C THR A 549 35.54 3.84 26.67
N ILE A 550 34.67 3.96 25.67
CA ILE A 550 34.22 2.86 24.81
C ILE A 550 34.64 3.21 23.38
N GLU A 551 35.47 2.35 22.79
CA GLU A 551 35.93 2.50 21.41
C GLU A 551 35.08 1.65 20.48
N TYR A 552 34.29 2.28 19.60
CA TYR A 552 33.39 1.57 18.68
C TYR A 552 33.82 1.70 17.22
N PRO A 553 34.30 0.62 16.57
CA PRO A 553 34.76 0.68 15.18
C PRO A 553 33.59 0.86 14.20
N LEU A 554 33.76 1.76 13.24
CA LEU A 554 32.83 2.01 12.13
C LEU A 554 33.12 1.15 10.89
N SER A 555 34.20 0.36 10.90
CA SER A 555 34.56 -0.53 9.81
C SER A 555 33.96 -1.93 9.96
N PHE A 556 33.31 -2.44 8.91
CA PHE A 556 32.72 -3.79 8.88
C PHE A 556 33.16 -4.58 7.64
N PRO A 557 33.15 -5.93 7.70
CA PRO A 557 33.56 -6.78 6.57
C PRO A 557 32.72 -6.59 5.28
N TRP A 558 31.54 -6.01 5.39
CA TRP A 558 30.58 -5.80 4.28
C TRP A 558 30.22 -4.33 4.04
N GLY A 559 31.01 -3.40 4.58
CA GLY A 559 30.83 -1.97 4.36
C GLY A 559 31.15 -1.13 5.59
N ASN A 560 31.63 0.09 5.38
CA ASN A 560 31.97 1.01 6.47
C ASN A 560 30.83 1.99 6.72
N ILE A 561 30.53 2.30 7.98
CA ILE A 561 29.63 3.40 8.30
C ILE A 561 30.42 4.71 8.14
N PRO A 562 29.97 5.68 7.32
CA PRO A 562 30.72 6.90 7.09
C PRO A 562 30.87 7.70 8.39
N ALA A 563 32.12 7.99 8.76
CA ALA A 563 32.46 8.77 9.96
C ALA A 563 31.79 10.16 9.98
N ASP A 564 31.57 10.75 8.79
CA ASP A 564 30.86 12.02 8.62
C ASP A 564 29.45 12.03 9.21
N ARG A 565 28.80 10.87 9.32
CA ARG A 565 27.49 10.74 9.95
C ARG A 565 27.54 11.07 11.46
N TYR A 566 28.68 10.85 12.11
CA TYR A 566 28.84 11.00 13.56
C TYR A 566 29.63 12.25 13.97
N ARG A 567 30.34 12.90 13.05
CA ARG A 567 31.02 14.18 13.34
C ARG A 567 30.08 15.26 13.93
N PRO A 568 28.83 15.43 13.47
CA PRO A 568 27.89 16.37 14.09
C PRO A 568 27.42 15.99 15.50
N CYS A 569 27.73 14.76 15.93
CA CYS A 569 27.31 14.19 17.21
C CYS A 569 28.37 14.27 18.29
N ILE A 570 29.54 14.85 18.01
CA ILE A 570 30.56 15.13 19.02
C ILE A 570 29.91 16.00 20.11
N ASP A 571 30.19 15.65 21.36
CA ASP A 571 29.59 16.21 22.58
C ASP A 571 28.09 15.94 22.79
N ARG A 572 27.49 15.01 22.04
CA ARG A 572 26.08 14.59 22.20
C ARG A 572 25.94 13.18 22.77
N PRO A 573 24.79 12.84 23.38
CA PRO A 573 24.51 11.48 23.79
C PRO A 573 24.36 10.57 22.57
N VAL A 574 25.00 9.41 22.66
CA VAL A 574 24.98 8.35 21.67
C VAL A 574 24.62 7.05 22.37
N LYS A 575 23.68 6.32 21.78
CA LYS A 575 23.14 5.07 22.33
C LYS A 575 23.20 3.97 21.31
N LYS A 576 23.73 2.83 21.71
CA LYS A 576 23.73 1.60 20.93
C LYS A 576 22.79 0.57 21.55
N LEU A 577 21.84 0.09 20.75
CA LEU A 577 20.89 -0.95 21.14
C LEU A 577 21.38 -2.33 20.71
N LEU A 578 20.93 -3.37 21.41
CA LEU A 578 21.14 -4.76 20.99
C LEU A 578 20.59 -4.97 19.58
N PHE A 579 21.29 -5.77 18.77
CA PHE A 579 20.91 -6.11 17.40
C PHE A 579 20.93 -4.93 16.42
N THR A 580 21.57 -3.80 16.79
CA THR A 580 21.82 -2.67 15.89
C THR A 580 23.30 -2.54 15.56
N LEU A 581 23.64 -2.40 14.27
CA LEU A 581 25.03 -2.24 13.81
C LEU A 581 25.55 -0.81 14.01
N ALA A 582 24.66 0.18 13.93
CA ALA A 582 24.99 1.59 14.00
C ALA A 582 24.45 2.19 15.31
N PRO A 583 25.29 2.87 16.12
CA PRO A 583 24.79 3.62 17.26
C PRO A 583 23.89 4.77 16.79
N LEU A 584 22.85 5.05 17.58
CA LEU A 584 21.93 6.15 17.41
C LEU A 584 22.51 7.39 18.07
N CYS A 585 22.64 8.46 17.29
CA CYS A 585 22.94 9.78 17.80
C CYS A 585 21.62 10.51 18.03
N ASP A 586 21.42 11.02 19.24
CA ASP A 586 20.27 11.86 19.56
C ASP A 586 20.52 13.26 18.99
N ALA A 587 20.41 13.37 17.67
CA ALA A 587 20.25 14.66 17.05
C ALA A 587 18.82 15.08 17.36
N GLY A 588 18.64 15.86 18.44
CA GLY A 588 17.36 16.48 18.76
C GLY A 588 16.72 17.15 17.52
N PRO A 589 15.40 17.38 17.56
CA PRO A 589 14.55 17.64 16.39
C PRO A 589 15.08 18.70 15.40
#